data_AF-A0A9E3SKD9-F1
#
_entry.id   AF-A0A9E3SKD9-F1
#
_cell.length_a   1.000
_cell.length_b   1.000
_cell.length_c   1.000
_cell.angle_alpha   90.00
_cell.angle_beta   90.00
_cell.angle_gamma   90.00
#
_symmetry.space_group_name_H-M   'P 1'
#
loop_
_entity.id
_entity.type
_entity.pdbx_description
1 polymer ?
#
loop_
_entity_poly.entity_id
_entity_poly.type
_entity_poly.pdbx_seq_one_letter_code
_entity_poly.pdbx_strand_id
1 'polypeptide(L)'
;MNDVSLKRRISQIAADSSRVVITAHAKKRMRERRILMTQVLHCLRKGNVVEPAHQDAAGCWKCTLESLVSGDVVRVAAALGRDADGELIVVITVMH
;
A
#
# COMPACT_ATOMS: atom_id res chain seq x y z
N MET A 1 7.10 3.42 14.93
CA MET A 1 5.71 3.68 14.52
C MET A 1 4.90 2.41 14.81
N ASN A 2 3.62 2.51 15.15
CA ASN A 2 2.75 1.33 15.35
C ASN A 2 1.74 1.19 14.19
N ASP A 3 0.99 0.08 14.16
CA ASP A 3 0.02 -0.23 13.12
C ASP A 3 -0.97 0.90 12.86
N VAL A 4 -1.54 1.46 13.94
CA VAL A 4 -2.55 2.52 13.87
C VAL A 4 -1.96 3.78 13.22
N SER A 5 -0.75 4.18 13.65
CA SER A 5 -0.09 5.38 13.14
C SER A 5 0.35 5.21 11.69
N LEU A 6 0.91 4.05 11.32
CA LEU A 6 1.33 3.77 9.95
C LEU A 6 0.13 3.71 9.00
N LYS A 7 -0.93 2.97 9.37
CA LYS A 7 -2.18 2.91 8.60
C LYS A 7 -2.77 4.29 8.36
N ARG A 8 -2.82 5.14 9.41
CA ARG A 8 -3.33 6.51 9.29
C ARG A 8 -2.48 7.33 8.31
N ARG A 9 -1.14 7.22 8.39
CA ARG A 9 -0.22 7.91 7.48
C ARG A 9 -0.39 7.46 6.04
N ILE A 10 -0.47 6.15 5.80
CA ILE A 10 -0.71 5.57 4.48
C ILE A 10 -2.02 6.07 3.90
N SER A 11 -3.09 6.06 4.70
CA SER A 11 -4.42 6.51 4.27
C SER A 11 -4.42 7.99 3.86
N GLN A 12 -3.72 8.85 4.61
CA GLN A 12 -3.58 10.28 4.30
C GLN A 12 -2.80 10.51 3.00
N ILE A 13 -1.66 9.84 2.83
CA ILE A 13 -0.84 10.01 1.61
C ILE A 13 -1.58 9.45 0.39
N ALA A 14 -2.22 8.29 0.52
CA ALA A 14 -2.98 7.66 -0.56
C ALA A 14 -4.27 8.41 -0.96
N ALA A 15 -4.66 9.46 -0.23
CA ALA A 15 -5.69 10.40 -0.67
C ALA A 15 -5.26 11.15 -1.94
N ASP A 16 -3.96 11.43 -2.08
CA ASP A 16 -3.34 11.91 -3.31
C ASP A 16 -2.73 10.73 -4.09
N SER A 17 -3.36 10.35 -5.19
CA SER A 17 -2.91 9.22 -6.01
C SER A 17 -1.55 9.45 -6.67
N SER A 18 -1.11 10.71 -6.82
CA SER A 18 0.22 11.03 -7.37
C SER A 18 1.35 10.64 -6.42
N ARG A 19 1.05 10.54 -5.12
CA ARG A 19 1.99 10.09 -4.07
C ARG A 19 2.00 8.58 -3.88
N VAL A 20 1.33 7.82 -4.75
CA VAL A 20 1.31 6.35 -4.72
C VAL A 20 2.09 5.80 -5.91
N VAL A 21 3.28 5.26 -5.63
CA VAL A 21 4.18 4.69 -6.62
C VAL A 21 4.02 3.18 -6.66
N ILE A 22 3.63 2.65 -7.82
CA ILE A 22 3.52 1.20 -8.04
C ILE A 22 4.81 0.67 -8.65
N THR A 23 5.50 -0.22 -7.94
CA THR A 23 6.71 -0.87 -8.44
C THR A 23 6.42 -1.73 -9.67
N ALA A 24 7.45 -2.01 -10.50
CA ALA A 24 7.30 -2.89 -11.65
C ALA A 24 6.80 -4.30 -11.26
N HIS A 25 7.29 -4.81 -10.12
CA HIS A 25 6.83 -6.07 -9.54
C HIS A 25 5.33 -6.01 -9.20
N ALA A 26 4.88 -4.99 -8.46
CA ALA A 26 3.46 -4.82 -8.14
C ALA A 26 2.58 -4.66 -9.38
N LYS A 27 3.01 -3.90 -10.40
CA LYS A 27 2.27 -3.77 -11.67
C LYS A 27 2.07 -5.12 -12.37
N LYS A 28 3.10 -5.97 -12.40
CA LYS A 28 3.00 -7.33 -12.93
C LYS A 28 1.96 -8.15 -12.16
N ARG A 29 2.03 -8.11 -10.83
CA ARG A 29 1.10 -8.80 -9.92
C ARG A 29 -0.35 -8.30 -10.05
N MET A 30 -0.56 -7.01 -10.29
CA MET A 30 -1.88 -6.43 -10.58
C MET A 30 -2.46 -6.96 -11.89
N ARG A 31 -1.65 -6.99 -12.97
CA ARG A 31 -2.08 -7.50 -14.27
C ARG A 31 -2.47 -8.97 -14.22
N GLU A 32 -1.66 -9.80 -13.58
CA GLU A 32 -1.91 -11.25 -13.42
C GLU A 32 -3.21 -11.53 -12.66
N ARG A 33 -3.60 -10.65 -11.74
CA ARG A 33 -4.79 -10.82 -10.88
C ARG A 33 -5.96 -9.91 -11.26
N ARG A 34 -5.84 -9.16 -12.35
CA ARG A 34 -6.86 -8.20 -12.81
C ARG A 34 -7.24 -7.14 -11.76
N ILE A 35 -6.29 -6.76 -10.90
CA ILE A 35 -6.51 -5.76 -9.87
C ILE A 35 -6.27 -4.37 -10.43
N LEU A 36 -7.26 -3.50 -10.31
CA LEU A 36 -7.21 -2.12 -10.78
C LEU A 36 -6.52 -1.19 -9.79
N MET A 37 -5.95 -0.10 -10.30
CA MET A 37 -5.34 0.95 -9.45
C MET A 37 -6.35 1.51 -8.43
N THR A 38 -7.62 1.64 -8.81
CA THR A 38 -8.70 2.10 -7.92
C THR A 38 -8.93 1.16 -6.73
N GLN A 39 -8.80 -0.17 -6.93
CA GLN A 39 -8.89 -1.16 -5.85
C GLN A 39 -7.68 -1.07 -4.91
N VAL A 40 -6.47 -0.87 -5.47
CA VAL A 40 -5.26 -0.63 -4.66
C VAL A 40 -5.40 0.63 -3.81
N LEU A 41 -5.83 1.75 -4.41
CA LEU A 41 -6.06 3.01 -3.69
C LEU A 41 -7.18 2.88 -2.64
N HIS A 42 -8.21 2.08 -2.90
CA HIS A 42 -9.22 1.77 -1.90
C HIS A 42 -8.60 1.03 -0.71
N CYS A 43 -7.83 -0.03 -0.96
CA CYS A 43 -7.18 -0.81 0.07
C CYS A 43 -6.18 0.01 0.89
N LEU A 44 -5.36 0.86 0.26
CA LEU A 44 -4.44 1.75 0.97
C LEU A 44 -5.18 2.74 1.90
N ARG A 45 -6.33 3.27 1.48
CA ARG A 45 -7.09 4.26 2.26
C ARG A 45 -7.93 3.64 3.38
N LYS A 46 -8.54 2.49 3.13
CA LYS A 46 -9.59 1.92 4.00
C LYS A 46 -9.26 0.53 4.55
N GLY A 47 -8.20 -0.10 4.06
CA GLY A 47 -7.84 -1.47 4.42
C GLY A 47 -7.43 -1.63 5.88
N ASN A 48 -7.47 -2.87 6.35
CA ASN A 48 -7.02 -3.27 7.67
C ASN A 48 -5.62 -3.85 7.62
N VAL A 49 -4.81 -3.56 8.63
CA VAL A 49 -3.46 -4.13 8.74
C VAL A 49 -3.61 -5.62 9.03
N VAL A 50 -3.08 -6.45 8.14
CA VAL A 50 -3.04 -7.91 8.28
C VAL A 50 -1.62 -8.43 8.48
N GLU A 51 -0.63 -7.64 8.08
CA GLU A 51 0.77 -7.84 8.44
C GLU A 51 1.25 -6.57 9.15
N PRO A 52 1.67 -6.67 10.44
CA PRO A 52 1.99 -5.52 11.27
C PRO A 52 3.05 -4.59 10.69
N ALA A 53 3.00 -3.34 11.16
CA ALA A 53 4.00 -2.33 10.87
C ALA A 53 5.37 -2.76 11.37
N HIS A 54 6.33 -2.90 10.46
CA HIS A 54 7.71 -3.23 10.78
C HIS A 54 8.68 -2.46 9.88
N GLN A 55 9.94 -2.37 10.31
CA GLN A 55 10.99 -1.81 9.46
C GLN A 55 11.67 -2.95 8.70
N ASP A 56 12.02 -2.70 7.44
CA ASP A 56 12.92 -3.57 6.71
C ASP A 56 14.39 -3.32 7.10
N ALA A 57 15.30 -4.08 6.50
CA ALA A 57 16.74 -3.94 6.72
C ALA A 57 17.31 -2.57 6.34
N ALA A 58 16.59 -1.79 5.52
CA ALA A 58 16.96 -0.42 5.14
C ALA A 58 16.31 0.64 6.05
N GLY A 59 15.54 0.23 7.07
CA GLY A 59 14.84 1.13 7.99
C GLY A 59 13.51 1.67 7.46
N CYS A 60 13.04 1.23 6.29
CA CYS A 60 11.78 1.67 5.71
C CYS A 60 10.60 0.98 6.40
N TRP A 61 9.60 1.77 6.81
CA TRP A 61 8.38 1.24 7.42
C TRP A 61 7.49 0.55 6.39
N LYS A 62 7.04 -0.67 6.68
CA LYS A 62 6.19 -1.50 5.84
C LYS A 62 5.03 -2.09 6.61
N CYS A 63 3.92 -2.33 5.91
CA CYS A 63 2.83 -3.18 6.37
C CYS A 63 2.06 -3.76 5.19
N THR A 64 1.25 -4.79 5.44
CA THR A 64 0.27 -5.30 4.47
C THR A 64 -1.13 -4.91 4.91
N LEU A 65 -1.87 -4.27 4.00
CA LEU A 65 -3.27 -3.91 4.17
C LEU A 65 -4.17 -4.85 3.37
N GLU A 66 -5.35 -5.16 3.89
CA GLU A 66 -6.39 -5.96 3.23
C GLU A 66 -7.72 -5.21 3.18
N SER A 67 -8.43 -5.30 2.05
CA SER A 67 -9.79 -4.79 1.92
C SER A 67 -10.59 -5.61 0.93
N LEU A 68 -11.89 -5.80 1.20
CA LEU A 68 -12.85 -6.34 0.24
C LEU A 68 -13.31 -5.22 -0.69
N VAL A 69 -12.96 -5.30 -1.99
CA VAL A 69 -13.28 -4.28 -2.98
C VAL A 69 -13.87 -4.92 -4.23
N SER A 70 -15.10 -4.56 -4.57
CA SER A 70 -15.84 -5.11 -5.73
C SER A 70 -16.00 -6.64 -5.71
N GLY A 71 -16.08 -7.23 -4.51
CA GLY A 71 -16.20 -8.69 -4.34
C GLY A 71 -14.85 -9.42 -4.27
N ASP A 72 -13.73 -8.74 -4.49
CA ASP A 72 -12.39 -9.29 -4.38
C ASP A 72 -11.71 -8.91 -3.07
N VAL A 73 -11.03 -9.86 -2.43
CA VAL A 73 -10.11 -9.57 -1.34
C VAL A 73 -8.82 -9.06 -1.97
N VAL A 74 -8.46 -7.80 -1.67
CA VAL A 74 -7.25 -7.16 -2.20
C VAL A 74 -6.30 -6.91 -1.05
N ARG A 75 -5.11 -7.52 -1.13
CA ARG A 75 -4.02 -7.33 -0.19
C ARG A 75 -2.90 -6.52 -0.83
N VAL A 76 -2.43 -5.48 -0.15
CA VAL A 76 -1.40 -4.57 -0.65
C VAL A 76 -0.27 -4.45 0.37
N ALA A 77 0.92 -4.91 0.00
CA ALA A 77 2.13 -4.64 0.77
C ALA A 77 2.66 -3.26 0.37
N ALA A 78 2.71 -2.35 1.35
CA ALA A 78 3.08 -0.96 1.16
C ALA A 78 4.26 -0.58 2.04
N ALA A 79 5.15 0.24 1.50
CA ALA A 79 6.21 0.90 2.25
C ALA A 79 5.99 2.42 2.28
N LEU A 80 6.28 3.03 3.43
CA LEU A 80 6.38 4.47 3.56
C LEU A 80 7.78 4.91 3.09
N GLY A 81 7.83 5.68 2.01
CA GLY A 81 9.04 6.27 1.46
C GLY A 81 9.01 7.79 1.50
N ARG A 82 10.10 8.40 1.02
CA ARG A 82 10.23 9.86 0.90
C ARG A 82 11.05 10.21 -0.34
N ASP A 83 10.65 11.26 -1.03
CA ASP A 83 11.37 11.90 -2.14
C ASP A 83 11.57 13.40 -1.85
N ALA A 84 11.99 14.17 -2.86
CA ALA A 84 12.19 15.61 -2.74
C ALA A 84 10.89 16.40 -2.44
N ASP A 85 9.74 15.89 -2.89
CA ASP A 85 8.43 16.51 -2.73
C ASP A 85 7.71 16.06 -1.44
N GLY A 86 8.28 15.13 -0.68
CA GLY A 86 7.80 14.71 0.63
C GLY A 86 7.60 13.21 0.75
N GLU A 87 6.60 12.77 1.52
CA GLU A 87 6.34 11.35 1.73
C GLU A 87 5.50 10.74 0.61
N LEU A 88 5.78 9.48 0.30
CA LEU A 88 5.08 8.72 -0.73
C LEU A 88 4.87 7.28 -0.28
N ILE A 89 3.90 6.60 -0.89
CA ILE A 89 3.64 5.19 -0.68
C ILE A 89 4.22 4.39 -1.84
N VAL A 90 5.11 3.46 -1.54
CA VAL A 90 5.63 2.50 -2.51
C VAL A 90 4.84 1.20 -2.37
N VAL A 91 4.07 0.84 -3.39
CA VAL A 91 3.40 -0.45 -3.46
C VAL A 91 4.39 -1.50 -3.95
N ILE A 92 4.77 -2.39 -3.03
CA ILE A 92 5.77 -3.43 -3.26
C ILE A 92 5.14 -4.62 -3.98
N THR A 93 4.01 -5.11 -3.47
CA THR A 93 3.29 -6.24 -4.07
C THR A 93 1.80 -6.12 -3.84
N VAL A 94 1.04 -6.81 -4.70
CA VAL A 94 -0.41 -6.96 -4.57
C VAL A 94 -0.73 -8.45 -4.55
N MET A 95 -1.64 -8.87 -3.68
CA MET A 95 -2.09 -10.25 -3.48
C MET A 95 -3.64 -10.32 -3.51
N HIS A 96 -4.16 -11.51 -3.82
CA HIS A 96 -5.56 -11.91 -3.66
C HIS A 96 -5.57 -12.97 -2.56
#